data_AF-A0A1G3IN74-F1
#
_entry.id   AF-A0A1G3IN74-F1
#
_cell.length_a   1.000
_cell.length_b   1.000
_cell.length_c   1.000
_cell.angle_alpha   90.00
_cell.angle_beta   90.00
_cell.angle_gamma   90.00
#
_symmetry.space_group_name_H-M   'P 1'
#
loop_
_entity.id
_entity.type
_entity.pdbx_description
1 polymer ?
#
loop_
_entity_poly.entity_id
_entity_poly.type
_entity_poly.pdbx_seq_one_letter_code
_entity_poly.pdbx_strand_id
1 'polypeptide(L)'
;MIGKTEFFESRTSAGLRAVLVVGAFCFATAAAAQAPSVDPAGGLQPSYFGTRELRASNLEAFKQWNGALARFSKESAEKLEGSCEEKRFNACNYLKLKQFLDSIKAKDRMAQVVAVNALINKAKYVTDDSNWNQKEYWNSPGEFMARFGDCEDFAIAKFVALEMLGFSQESKRVVAVKDLNLKVGHAVLVVFLDGKSWVLDNQIPQVIEAAKIRHYDPVFSINQKYWWRHIR
;
A
#
# COMPACT_ATOMS: atom_id res chain seq x y z
N MET A 1 47.50 5.59 20.90
CA MET A 1 47.96 4.23 21.27
C MET A 1 47.88 3.36 20.04
N ILE A 2 48.96 2.65 19.80
CA ILE A 2 49.41 2.10 18.52
C ILE A 2 49.03 0.62 18.43
N GLY A 3 48.47 0.21 17.28
CA GLY A 3 48.67 -1.12 16.67
C GLY A 3 47.97 -2.31 17.35
N LYS A 4 47.81 -3.48 16.72
CA LYS A 4 48.46 -4.06 15.54
C LYS A 4 47.63 -5.25 15.06
N THR A 5 47.76 -5.51 13.77
CA THR A 5 47.47 -6.74 13.02
C THR A 5 48.41 -7.90 13.41
N GLU A 6 48.19 -9.07 12.80
CA GLU A 6 49.02 -10.30 12.70
C GLU A 6 48.59 -11.43 13.66
N PHE A 7 48.01 -12.54 13.17
CA PHE A 7 48.56 -13.62 12.32
C PHE A 7 49.74 -14.35 12.98
N PHE A 8 49.49 -15.55 13.50
CA PHE A 8 50.52 -16.57 13.67
C PHE A 8 49.92 -17.97 13.52
N GLU A 9 50.47 -18.70 12.56
CA GLU A 9 50.25 -20.11 12.28
C GLU A 9 50.95 -21.03 13.30
N SER A 10 50.63 -22.33 13.15
CA SER A 10 51.46 -23.49 13.48
C SER A 10 51.37 -24.02 14.92
N ARG A 11 50.79 -25.23 15.05
CA ARG A 11 51.58 -26.46 15.25
C ARG A 11 50.75 -27.72 14.99
N THR A 12 51.30 -28.58 14.15
CA THR A 12 50.98 -29.98 13.94
C THR A 12 51.21 -30.84 15.19
N SER A 13 50.36 -31.83 15.45
CA SER A 13 50.81 -33.21 15.67
C SER A 13 49.62 -34.19 15.67
N ALA A 14 49.78 -35.25 14.87
CA ALA A 14 48.90 -36.39 14.81
C ALA A 14 48.82 -37.15 16.15
N GLY A 15 47.65 -37.70 16.45
CA GLY A 15 47.41 -38.59 17.58
C GLY A 15 46.18 -39.44 17.32
N LEU A 16 46.38 -40.56 16.62
CA LEU A 16 45.37 -41.55 16.27
C LEU A 16 44.90 -42.29 17.54
N ARG A 17 43.63 -42.16 17.94
CA ARG A 17 42.95 -43.17 18.77
C ARG A 17 41.49 -43.30 18.34
N ALA A 18 41.20 -44.45 17.74
CA ALA A 18 39.87 -44.92 17.41
C ALA A 18 39.04 -45.11 18.68
N VAL A 19 37.81 -44.57 18.70
CA VAL A 19 36.76 -45.03 19.61
C VAL A 19 35.43 -45.07 18.86
N LEU A 20 34.85 -46.26 18.93
CA LEU A 20 33.50 -46.73 18.58
C LEU A 20 32.48 -45.72 18.03
N VAL A 21 31.97 -46.05 16.85
CA VAL A 21 30.68 -45.63 16.31
C VAL A 21 29.56 -46.21 17.18
N VAL A 22 28.79 -45.34 17.83
CA VAL A 22 27.40 -45.64 18.24
C VAL A 22 26.53 -44.59 17.56
N GLY A 23 25.83 -45.02 16.52
CA GLY A 23 24.94 -44.18 15.73
C GLY A 23 23.72 -43.76 16.56
N ALA A 24 23.66 -42.49 16.90
CA ALA A 24 22.43 -41.80 17.26
C ALA A 24 21.96 -41.03 16.02
N PHE A 25 21.00 -41.58 15.27
CA PHE A 25 20.27 -40.86 14.23
C PHE A 25 19.37 -39.83 14.92
N CYS A 26 19.90 -38.64 15.19
CA CYS A 26 19.08 -37.46 15.45
C CYS A 26 18.44 -37.05 14.13
N PHE A 27 17.16 -37.40 13.93
CA PHE A 27 16.32 -36.78 12.91
C PHE A 27 16.11 -35.32 13.30
N ALA A 28 17.01 -34.44 12.86
CA ALA A 28 16.73 -33.02 12.81
C ALA A 28 15.71 -32.80 11.68
N THR A 29 14.43 -32.71 12.03
CA THR A 29 13.41 -32.22 11.10
C THR A 29 13.70 -30.74 10.85
N ALA A 30 14.44 -30.45 9.78
CA ALA A 30 14.51 -29.10 9.24
C ALA A 30 13.10 -28.76 8.73
N ALA A 31 12.37 -27.96 9.51
CA ALA A 31 11.16 -27.31 9.03
C ALA A 31 11.58 -26.37 7.90
N ALA A 32 11.42 -26.81 6.66
CA ALA A 32 11.57 -25.95 5.51
C ALA A 32 10.52 -24.85 5.63
N ALA A 33 10.96 -23.61 5.91
CA ALA A 33 10.10 -22.46 5.83
C ALA A 33 9.53 -22.38 4.40
N GLN A 34 8.24 -22.64 4.23
CA GLN A 34 7.57 -22.42 2.95
C GLN A 34 7.74 -20.95 2.58
N ALA A 35 8.46 -20.69 1.49
CA ALA A 35 8.44 -19.38 0.86
C ALA A 35 6.99 -19.05 0.45
N PRO A 36 6.54 -17.78 0.55
CA PRO A 36 5.21 -17.39 0.15
C PRO A 36 4.96 -17.79 -1.31
N SER A 37 3.85 -18.50 -1.55
CA SER A 37 3.43 -18.94 -2.88
C SER A 37 3.07 -17.73 -3.74
N VAL A 38 3.91 -17.45 -4.75
CA VAL A 38 3.63 -16.47 -5.79
C VAL A 38 2.70 -17.14 -6.81
N ASP A 39 1.42 -16.76 -6.81
CA ASP A 39 0.46 -17.24 -7.81
C ASP A 39 0.71 -16.54 -9.16
N PRO A 40 1.00 -17.27 -10.25
CA PRO A 40 1.29 -16.69 -11.56
C PRO A 40 0.03 -16.27 -12.33
N ALA A 41 -1.07 -15.91 -11.66
CA ALA A 41 -2.28 -15.50 -12.37
C ALA A 41 -2.11 -14.06 -12.92
N GLY A 42 -1.54 -14.01 -14.11
CA GLY A 42 -1.21 -12.84 -14.88
C GLY A 42 0.00 -13.14 -15.75
N GLY A 43 -0.24 -13.55 -17.00
CA GLY A 43 0.82 -13.68 -17.99
C GLY A 43 1.69 -12.43 -18.05
N LEU A 44 2.92 -12.58 -18.54
CA LEU A 44 4.02 -11.60 -18.57
C LEU A 44 3.75 -10.35 -19.44
N GLN A 45 2.55 -9.78 -19.38
CA GLN A 45 2.20 -8.53 -20.02
C GLN A 45 2.72 -7.36 -19.16
N PRO A 46 3.29 -6.32 -19.77
CA PRO A 46 3.62 -5.10 -19.05
C PRO A 46 2.37 -4.52 -18.40
N SER A 47 2.49 -4.18 -17.12
CA SER A 47 1.54 -3.38 -16.36
C SER A 47 1.42 -1.95 -16.93
N TYR A 48 0.51 -1.18 -16.36
CA TYR A 48 0.12 0.18 -16.72
C TYR A 48 1.19 1.27 -16.55
N PHE A 49 2.41 0.89 -16.16
CA PHE A 49 3.60 1.74 -16.08
C PHE A 49 4.82 1.16 -16.80
N GLY A 50 4.62 0.15 -17.68
CA GLY A 50 5.72 -0.48 -18.41
C GLY A 50 6.60 -1.40 -17.56
N THR A 51 6.06 -1.92 -16.45
CA THR A 51 6.74 -2.87 -15.55
C THR A 51 6.08 -4.24 -15.59
N ARG A 52 6.79 -5.30 -15.23
CA ARG A 52 6.18 -6.61 -14.90
C ARG A 52 5.70 -6.62 -13.46
N GLU A 53 4.66 -7.40 -13.16
CA GLU A 53 4.08 -7.52 -11.82
C GLU A 53 4.25 -8.94 -11.26
N LEU A 54 4.72 -9.06 -10.02
CA LEU A 54 4.67 -10.31 -9.25
C LEU A 54 3.64 -10.19 -8.14
N ARG A 55 2.60 -11.02 -8.18
CA ARG A 55 1.48 -10.98 -7.23
C ARG A 55 1.73 -11.87 -6.02
N ALA A 56 1.34 -11.40 -4.84
CA ALA A 56 1.28 -12.17 -3.60
C ALA A 56 0.02 -11.82 -2.79
N SER A 57 -0.48 -12.78 -2.02
CA SER A 57 -1.68 -12.65 -1.18
C SER A 57 -1.38 -12.37 0.30
N ASN A 58 -0.14 -12.61 0.75
CA ASN A 58 0.25 -12.27 2.13
C ASN A 58 0.46 -10.75 2.27
N LEU A 59 -0.39 -10.11 3.08
CA LEU A 59 -0.35 -8.67 3.38
C LEU A 59 0.27 -8.32 4.74
N GLU A 60 0.78 -9.28 5.51
CA GLU A 60 1.30 -9.06 6.88
C GLU A 60 2.39 -7.97 6.96
N ALA A 61 3.19 -7.83 5.91
CA ALA A 61 4.23 -6.81 5.83
C ALA A 61 3.69 -5.37 5.73
N PHE A 62 2.44 -5.20 5.26
CA PHE A 62 1.81 -3.89 5.03
C PHE A 62 1.04 -3.40 6.26
N LYS A 63 1.75 -3.25 7.37
CA LYS A 63 1.15 -2.91 8.68
C LYS A 63 0.34 -1.61 8.66
N GLN A 64 0.84 -0.59 7.96
CA GLN A 64 0.17 0.72 7.87
C GLN A 64 -1.15 0.64 7.10
N TRP A 65 -1.12 0.02 5.91
CA TRP A 65 -2.30 -0.29 5.11
C TRP A 65 -3.34 -1.11 5.90
N ASN A 66 -2.92 -2.23 6.50
CA ASN A 66 -3.81 -3.08 7.28
C ASN A 66 -4.38 -2.31 8.49
N GLY A 67 -3.57 -1.49 9.15
CA GLY A 67 -3.98 -0.65 10.26
C GLY A 67 -5.03 0.39 9.87
N ALA A 68 -4.81 1.10 8.76
CA ALA A 68 -5.74 2.09 8.22
C ALA A 68 -7.10 1.47 7.91
N LEU A 69 -7.12 0.31 7.25
CA LEU A 69 -8.37 -0.40 6.92
C LEU A 69 -9.05 -1.00 8.17
N ALA A 70 -8.29 -1.48 9.14
CA ALA A 70 -8.84 -1.97 10.40
C ALA A 70 -9.48 -0.83 11.21
N ARG A 71 -8.85 0.36 11.24
CA ARG A 71 -9.44 1.57 11.85
C ARG A 71 -10.68 2.02 11.10
N PHE A 72 -10.65 2.05 9.77
CA PHE A 72 -11.83 2.35 8.95
C PHE A 72 -13.00 1.40 9.24
N SER A 73 -12.74 0.10 9.35
CA SER A 73 -13.78 -0.88 9.67
C SER A 73 -14.44 -0.58 11.01
N LYS A 74 -13.66 -0.19 12.03
CA LYS A 74 -14.20 0.22 13.34
C LYS A 74 -15.01 1.50 13.24
N GLU A 75 -14.47 2.53 12.60
CA GLU A 75 -15.16 3.81 12.37
C GLU A 75 -16.51 3.60 11.67
N SER A 76 -16.55 2.75 10.65
CA SER A 76 -17.77 2.46 9.90
C SER A 76 -18.82 1.69 10.72
N ALA A 77 -18.41 0.99 11.77
CA ALA A 77 -19.27 0.17 12.62
C ALA A 77 -19.76 0.92 13.87
N GLU A 78 -19.06 1.97 14.29
CA GLU A 78 -19.47 2.80 15.43
C GLU A 78 -20.79 3.52 15.11
N LYS A 79 -21.65 3.69 16.13
CA LYS A 79 -22.68 4.73 16.10
C LYS A 79 -21.95 6.05 16.22
N LEU A 80 -21.43 6.50 15.08
CA LEU A 80 -20.74 7.76 15.02
C LEU A 80 -21.77 8.82 15.42
N GLU A 81 -21.51 9.56 16.49
CA GLU A 81 -22.24 10.75 16.92
C GLU A 81 -21.22 11.90 16.89
N GLY A 82 -21.64 13.11 16.52
CA GLY A 82 -20.76 14.27 16.48
C GLY A 82 -21.16 15.32 15.45
N SER A 83 -20.65 16.53 15.64
CA SER A 83 -20.99 17.68 14.79
C SER A 83 -20.18 17.71 13.49
N CYS A 84 -20.73 18.36 12.46
CA CYS A 84 -20.09 18.52 11.16
C CYS A 84 -18.87 19.45 11.13
N GLU A 85 -18.56 20.08 12.26
CA GLU A 85 -17.49 21.06 12.46
C GLU A 85 -16.28 20.45 13.16
N GLU A 86 -16.44 19.25 13.73
CA GLU A 86 -15.35 18.54 14.34
C GLU A 86 -14.30 18.16 13.30
N LYS A 87 -13.05 18.44 13.65
CA LYS A 87 -11.86 17.94 12.95
C LYS A 87 -11.58 16.46 13.26
N ARG A 88 -12.54 15.74 13.84
CA ARG A 88 -12.49 14.29 14.07
C ARG A 88 -13.55 13.64 13.21
N PHE A 89 -13.26 12.46 12.69
CA PHE A 89 -14.27 11.70 11.97
C PHE A 89 -15.40 11.32 12.91
N ASN A 90 -16.62 11.52 12.43
CA ASN A 90 -17.83 11.26 13.19
C ASN A 90 -18.99 11.07 12.22
N ALA A 91 -20.20 11.03 12.77
CA ALA A 91 -21.42 10.75 12.03
C ALA A 91 -21.57 11.70 10.87
N CYS A 92 -21.43 12.99 11.15
CA CYS A 92 -21.71 13.98 10.14
C CYS A 92 -20.68 13.93 9.02
N ASN A 93 -19.39 13.78 9.34
CA ASN A 93 -18.34 13.66 8.32
C ASN A 93 -18.55 12.42 7.42
N TYR A 94 -18.92 11.29 8.01
CA TYR A 94 -19.30 10.09 7.26
C TYR A 94 -20.56 10.28 6.42
N LEU A 95 -21.61 10.90 7.00
CA LEU A 95 -22.87 11.18 6.30
C LEU A 95 -22.65 12.15 5.14
N LYS A 96 -21.80 13.17 5.28
CA LYS A 96 -21.45 14.09 4.19
C LYS A 96 -20.78 13.35 3.03
N LEU A 97 -19.79 12.50 3.33
CA LEU A 97 -19.15 11.67 2.30
C LEU A 97 -20.20 10.74 1.66
N LYS A 98 -21.01 10.05 2.45
CA LYS A 98 -22.06 9.16 1.95
C LYS A 98 -23.09 9.89 1.07
N GLN A 99 -23.58 11.05 1.50
CA GLN A 99 -24.51 11.89 0.73
C GLN A 99 -23.91 12.33 -0.60
N PHE A 100 -22.63 12.72 -0.59
CA PHE A 100 -21.92 13.01 -1.84
C PHE A 100 -21.85 11.78 -2.75
N LEU A 101 -21.45 10.63 -2.22
CA LEU A 101 -21.35 9.40 -2.99
C LEU A 101 -22.71 8.95 -3.55
N ASP A 102 -23.77 9.06 -2.75
CA ASP A 102 -25.15 8.82 -3.18
C ASP A 102 -25.57 9.76 -4.32
N SER A 103 -25.16 11.04 -4.27
CA SER A 103 -25.46 12.04 -5.32
C SER A 103 -24.80 11.73 -6.68
N ILE A 104 -23.70 10.97 -6.68
CA ILE A 104 -22.98 10.58 -7.92
C ILE A 104 -23.21 9.12 -8.31
N LYS A 105 -23.93 8.33 -7.50
CA LYS A 105 -24.12 6.89 -7.70
C LYS A 105 -24.79 6.53 -9.03
N ALA A 106 -25.65 7.40 -9.55
CA ALA A 106 -26.33 7.21 -10.83
C ALA A 106 -25.49 7.66 -12.06
N LYS A 107 -24.33 8.29 -11.85
CA LYS A 107 -23.42 8.65 -12.94
C LYS A 107 -22.71 7.41 -13.49
N ASP A 108 -22.20 7.51 -14.71
CA ASP A 108 -21.32 6.49 -15.27
C ASP A 108 -20.04 6.32 -14.42
N ARG A 109 -19.37 5.18 -14.59
CA ARG A 109 -18.21 4.81 -13.76
C ARG A 109 -17.06 5.83 -13.89
N MET A 110 -16.82 6.40 -15.06
CA MET A 110 -15.73 7.37 -15.23
C MET A 110 -16.06 8.69 -14.53
N ALA A 111 -17.30 9.17 -14.66
CA ALA A 111 -17.76 10.35 -13.97
C ALA A 111 -17.73 10.18 -12.44
N GLN A 112 -18.02 8.98 -11.92
CA GLN A 112 -17.81 8.65 -10.51
C GLN A 112 -16.34 8.79 -10.09
N VAL A 113 -15.42 8.21 -10.88
CA VAL A 113 -13.97 8.27 -10.64
C VAL A 113 -13.46 9.72 -10.61
N VAL A 114 -13.85 10.52 -11.60
CA VAL A 114 -13.49 11.94 -11.68
C VAL A 114 -14.06 12.74 -10.50
N ALA A 115 -15.32 12.49 -10.14
CA ALA A 115 -15.97 13.19 -9.02
C ALA A 115 -15.31 12.86 -7.68
N VAL A 116 -14.96 11.59 -7.43
CA VAL A 116 -14.23 11.18 -6.22
C VAL A 116 -12.84 11.83 -6.19
N ASN A 117 -12.09 11.82 -7.30
CA ASN A 117 -10.78 12.46 -7.36
C ASN A 117 -10.89 13.96 -7.00
N ALA A 118 -11.86 14.65 -7.62
CA ALA A 118 -12.08 16.07 -7.43
C ALA A 118 -12.55 16.42 -6.01
N LEU A 119 -13.38 15.59 -5.36
CA LEU A 119 -13.80 15.82 -3.98
C LEU A 119 -12.61 15.70 -3.03
N ILE A 120 -11.90 14.57 -3.09
CA ILE A 120 -10.83 14.25 -2.15
C ILE A 120 -9.65 15.23 -2.32
N ASN A 121 -9.35 15.66 -3.54
CA ASN A 121 -8.31 16.67 -3.82
C ASN A 121 -8.61 18.08 -3.28
N LYS A 122 -9.79 18.33 -2.68
CA LYS A 122 -10.04 19.59 -1.95
C LYS A 122 -9.39 19.62 -0.57
N ALA A 123 -9.01 18.46 -0.03
CA ALA A 123 -8.28 18.38 1.23
C ALA A 123 -6.91 19.07 1.12
N LYS A 124 -6.42 19.60 2.25
CA LYS A 124 -5.06 20.16 2.30
C LYS A 124 -4.06 19.03 2.47
N TYR A 125 -2.90 19.14 1.83
CA TYR A 125 -1.78 18.24 2.09
C TYR A 125 -1.19 18.54 3.47
N VAL A 126 -1.06 17.53 4.32
CA VAL A 126 -0.48 17.62 5.68
C VAL A 126 0.38 16.39 5.90
N THR A 127 1.68 16.59 6.17
CA THR A 127 2.60 15.48 6.42
C THR A 127 2.33 14.80 7.75
N ASP A 128 2.70 13.52 7.85
CA ASP A 128 2.57 12.76 9.09
C ASP A 128 3.33 13.33 10.28
N ASP A 129 4.54 13.87 10.07
CA ASP A 129 5.29 14.51 11.16
C ASP A 129 4.51 15.69 11.74
N SER A 130 3.86 16.50 10.88
CA SER A 130 3.05 17.63 11.33
C SER A 130 1.71 17.20 11.92
N ASN A 131 1.16 16.08 11.47
CA ASN A 131 -0.16 15.62 11.88
C ASN A 131 -0.05 14.77 13.15
N TRP A 132 0.75 13.71 13.11
CA TRP A 132 0.81 12.66 14.13
C TRP A 132 2.09 12.67 14.96
N ASN A 133 3.06 13.54 14.64
CA ASN A 133 4.42 13.48 15.21
C ASN A 133 5.04 12.09 15.03
N GLN A 134 4.76 11.48 13.88
CA GLN A 134 5.23 10.18 13.46
C GLN A 134 5.80 10.31 12.06
N LYS A 135 6.87 9.56 11.78
CA LYS A 135 7.50 9.55 10.46
C LYS A 135 6.58 9.03 9.36
N GLU A 136 5.66 8.14 9.73
CA GLU A 136 4.76 7.45 8.81
C GLU A 136 3.52 7.00 9.58
N TYR A 137 2.33 7.37 9.12
CA TYR A 137 1.03 7.02 9.70
C TYR A 137 -0.06 7.08 8.63
N TRP A 138 -0.45 5.92 8.10
CA TRP A 138 -1.49 5.88 7.07
C TRP A 138 -2.85 6.09 7.72
N ASN A 139 -3.51 7.19 7.42
CA ASN A 139 -4.83 7.52 7.91
C ASN A 139 -5.87 6.49 7.41
N SER A 140 -6.80 6.13 8.29
CA SER A 140 -8.11 5.67 7.83
C SER A 140 -8.80 6.78 7.01
N PRO A 141 -9.78 6.48 6.16
CA PRO A 141 -10.60 7.50 5.52
C PRO A 141 -11.24 8.45 6.53
N GLY A 142 -11.58 7.98 7.74
CA GLY A 142 -12.09 8.86 8.76
C GLY A 142 -11.04 9.86 9.24
N GLU A 143 -9.88 9.36 9.68
CA GLU A 143 -8.74 10.18 10.09
C GLU A 143 -8.35 11.19 9.01
N PHE A 144 -8.40 10.80 7.74
CA PHE A 144 -8.16 11.69 6.60
C PHE A 144 -9.23 12.80 6.48
N MET A 145 -10.51 12.48 6.59
CA MET A 145 -11.57 13.51 6.51
C MET A 145 -11.50 14.50 7.68
N ALA A 146 -10.96 14.05 8.80
CA ALA A 146 -10.82 14.78 10.04
C ALA A 146 -9.62 15.74 10.03
N ARG A 147 -8.47 15.22 9.58
CA ARG A 147 -7.17 15.85 9.76
C ARG A 147 -6.41 16.12 8.46
N PHE A 148 -6.95 15.62 7.36
CA PHE A 148 -6.25 15.44 6.09
C PHE A 148 -4.96 14.62 6.29
N GLY A 149 -4.12 14.58 5.26
CA GLY A 149 -2.97 13.71 5.22
C GLY A 149 -2.08 14.00 4.03
N ASP A 150 -1.17 13.08 3.75
CA ASP A 150 -0.26 13.12 2.61
C ASP A 150 -0.64 12.05 1.57
N CYS A 151 0.27 11.74 0.64
CA CYS A 151 -0.07 11.15 -0.65
C CYS A 151 -0.83 9.82 -0.55
N GLU A 152 -0.43 8.94 0.36
CA GLU A 152 -1.05 7.64 0.59
C GLU A 152 -2.45 7.80 1.16
N ASP A 153 -2.68 8.81 1.99
CA ASP A 153 -3.97 9.01 2.64
C ASP A 153 -5.01 9.49 1.63
N PHE A 154 -4.59 10.37 0.70
CA PHE A 154 -5.42 10.72 -0.45
C PHE A 154 -5.75 9.48 -1.29
N ALA A 155 -4.77 8.60 -1.53
CA ALA A 155 -4.98 7.39 -2.32
C ALA A 155 -5.93 6.39 -1.61
N ILE A 156 -5.77 6.18 -0.30
CA ILE A 156 -6.62 5.32 0.54
C ILE A 156 -8.05 5.86 0.63
N ALA A 157 -8.21 7.17 0.87
CA ALA A 157 -9.53 7.80 0.93
C ALA A 157 -10.29 7.65 -0.39
N LYS A 158 -9.62 7.88 -1.53
CA LYS A 158 -10.22 7.64 -2.86
C LYS A 158 -10.53 6.17 -3.10
N PHE A 159 -9.64 5.26 -2.68
CA PHE A 159 -9.82 3.82 -2.82
C PHE A 159 -11.10 3.35 -2.11
N VAL A 160 -11.29 3.77 -0.86
CA VAL A 160 -12.47 3.42 -0.06
C VAL A 160 -13.72 4.11 -0.58
N ALA A 161 -13.65 5.38 -0.99
CA ALA A 161 -14.80 6.08 -1.58
C ALA A 161 -15.33 5.36 -2.85
N LEU A 162 -14.43 4.87 -3.72
CA LEU A 162 -14.83 4.07 -4.88
C LEU A 162 -15.36 2.69 -4.46
N GLU A 163 -14.83 2.08 -3.40
CA GLU A 163 -15.40 0.85 -2.84
C GLU A 163 -16.84 1.03 -2.38
N MET A 164 -17.15 2.13 -1.70
CA MET A 164 -18.50 2.49 -1.29
C MET A 164 -19.46 2.72 -2.48
N LEU A 165 -18.92 3.11 -3.64
CA LEU A 165 -19.66 3.19 -4.92
C LEU A 165 -19.77 1.83 -5.64
N GLY A 166 -19.29 0.75 -5.02
CA GLY A 166 -19.37 -0.61 -5.55
C GLY A 166 -18.31 -0.94 -6.60
N PHE A 167 -17.16 -0.25 -6.61
CA PHE A 167 -16.00 -0.71 -7.38
C PHE A 167 -15.37 -1.93 -6.70
N SER A 168 -15.16 -3.00 -7.47
CA SER A 168 -14.57 -4.24 -6.99
C SER A 168 -13.15 -4.04 -6.44
N GLN A 169 -12.62 -5.03 -5.71
CA GLN A 169 -11.23 -5.02 -5.28
C GLN A 169 -10.25 -5.14 -6.47
N GLU A 170 -10.63 -5.82 -7.54
CA GLU A 170 -9.77 -6.04 -8.70
C GLU A 170 -9.66 -4.80 -9.60
N SER A 171 -10.67 -3.92 -9.56
CA SER A 171 -10.71 -2.69 -10.36
C SER A 171 -9.94 -1.51 -9.76
N LYS A 172 -9.25 -1.67 -8.63
CA LYS A 172 -8.52 -0.57 -7.98
C LYS A 172 -7.31 -1.04 -7.17
N ARG A 173 -6.24 -0.25 -7.17
CA ARG A 173 -5.02 -0.48 -6.38
C ARG A 173 -4.39 0.84 -5.94
N VAL A 174 -3.98 0.94 -4.68
CA VAL A 174 -3.02 2.00 -4.27
C VAL A 174 -1.63 1.60 -4.76
N VAL A 175 -0.88 2.54 -5.31
CA VAL A 175 0.43 2.30 -5.92
C VAL A 175 1.45 3.24 -5.31
N ALA A 176 2.48 2.66 -4.70
CA ALA A 176 3.67 3.39 -4.28
C ALA A 176 4.60 3.54 -5.49
N VAL A 177 4.97 4.77 -5.81
CA VAL A 177 5.82 5.12 -6.94
C VAL A 177 7.00 5.96 -6.46
N LYS A 178 8.08 5.99 -7.24
CA LYS A 178 9.05 7.07 -7.20
C LYS A 178 8.62 8.09 -8.23
N ASP A 179 8.41 9.33 -7.81
CA ASP A 179 8.26 10.45 -8.71
C ASP A 179 9.64 10.89 -9.20
N LEU A 180 9.93 10.68 -10.49
CA LEU A 180 11.21 11.00 -11.11
C LEU A 180 11.39 12.50 -11.37
N ASN A 181 10.31 13.28 -11.44
CA ASN A 181 10.37 14.73 -11.57
C ASN A 181 10.74 15.36 -10.21
N LEU A 182 10.06 14.94 -9.15
CA LEU A 182 10.24 15.49 -7.80
C LEU A 182 11.34 14.78 -7.00
N LYS A 183 11.78 13.59 -7.44
CA LYS A 183 12.80 12.75 -6.80
C LYS A 183 12.43 12.32 -5.37
N VAL A 184 11.15 12.04 -5.15
CA VAL A 184 10.60 11.59 -3.86
C VAL A 184 9.76 10.32 -4.03
N GLY A 185 9.50 9.63 -2.92
CA GLY A 185 8.43 8.64 -2.87
C GLY A 185 7.07 9.34 -2.97
N HIS A 186 6.12 8.71 -3.63
CA HIS A 186 4.75 9.20 -3.78
C HIS A 186 3.77 8.03 -3.82
N ALA A 187 2.50 8.30 -3.54
CA ALA A 187 1.44 7.30 -3.62
C ALA A 187 0.26 7.84 -4.43
N VAL A 188 -0.26 6.99 -5.31
CA VAL A 188 -1.41 7.29 -6.17
C VAL A 188 -2.41 6.15 -6.15
N LEU A 189 -3.65 6.43 -6.54
CA LEU A 189 -4.65 5.39 -6.78
C LEU A 189 -4.72 5.09 -8.28
N VAL A 190 -4.71 3.81 -8.64
CA VAL A 190 -5.01 3.34 -9.99
C VAL A 190 -6.34 2.62 -10.02
N VAL A 191 -7.17 2.97 -11.01
CA VAL A 191 -8.46 2.36 -11.30
C VAL A 191 -8.43 1.72 -12.68
N PHE A 192 -8.83 0.46 -12.77
CA PHE A 192 -8.99 -0.27 -14.03
C PHE A 192 -10.44 -0.13 -14.50
N LEU A 193 -10.64 0.55 -15.63
CA LEU A 193 -11.96 0.84 -16.17
C LEU A 193 -11.89 0.94 -17.70
N ASP A 194 -12.84 0.29 -18.38
CA ASP A 194 -12.98 0.25 -19.84
C ASP A 194 -11.68 -0.18 -20.57
N GLY A 195 -11.02 -1.22 -20.04
CA GLY A 195 -9.79 -1.77 -20.61
C GLY A 195 -8.55 -0.89 -20.42
N LYS A 196 -8.66 0.19 -19.63
CA LYS A 196 -7.59 1.14 -19.35
C LYS A 196 -7.29 1.24 -17.86
N SER A 197 -6.10 1.75 -17.55
CA SER A 197 -5.69 2.09 -16.19
C SER A 197 -5.63 3.60 -16.03
N TRP A 198 -6.34 4.10 -15.03
CA TRP A 198 -6.51 5.52 -14.75
C TRP A 198 -5.87 5.87 -13.41
N VAL A 199 -5.00 6.87 -13.42
CA VAL A 199 -4.33 7.39 -12.22
C VAL A 199 -5.14 8.54 -11.65
N LEU A 200 -5.42 8.42 -10.35
CA LEU A 200 -6.00 9.45 -9.50
C LEU A 200 -4.91 9.88 -8.52
N ASP A 201 -4.50 11.13 -8.63
CA ASP A 201 -3.37 11.71 -7.91
C ASP A 201 -3.83 12.99 -7.19
N ASN A 202 -3.18 13.33 -6.08
CA ASN A 202 -3.39 14.59 -5.37
C ASN A 202 -2.48 15.72 -5.88
N GLN A 203 -1.40 15.41 -6.59
CA GLN A 203 -0.55 16.43 -7.23
C GLN A 203 -1.10 16.87 -8.58
N ILE A 204 -1.70 15.95 -9.34
CA ILE A 204 -2.33 16.21 -10.64
C ILE A 204 -3.87 16.09 -10.52
N PRO A 205 -4.63 17.20 -10.64
CA PRO A 205 -6.08 17.17 -10.46
C PRO A 205 -6.86 16.33 -11.49
N GLN A 206 -6.32 16.20 -12.69
CA GLN A 206 -6.94 15.42 -13.76
C GLN A 206 -6.75 13.92 -13.53
N VAL A 207 -7.78 13.14 -13.85
CA VAL A 207 -7.64 11.68 -13.96
C VAL A 207 -6.96 11.37 -15.28
N ILE A 208 -5.78 10.76 -15.25
CA ILE A 208 -4.93 10.55 -16.42
C ILE A 208 -4.72 9.07 -16.66
N GLU A 209 -4.76 8.65 -17.92
CA GLU A 209 -4.41 7.28 -18.31
C GLU A 209 -2.93 6.99 -17.96
N ALA A 210 -2.68 5.93 -17.20
CA ALA A 210 -1.36 5.59 -16.68
C ALA A 210 -0.28 5.48 -17.78
N ALA A 211 -0.65 4.99 -18.96
CA ALA A 211 0.24 4.88 -20.13
C ALA A 211 0.80 6.24 -20.62
N LYS A 212 0.15 7.36 -20.27
CA LYS A 212 0.60 8.72 -20.60
C LYS A 212 1.58 9.29 -19.57
N ILE A 213 1.71 8.65 -18.41
CA ILE A 213 2.56 9.13 -17.31
C ILE A 213 3.93 8.46 -17.42
N ARG A 214 4.95 9.28 -17.67
CA ARG A 214 6.33 8.80 -17.90
C ARG A 214 7.25 8.94 -16.69
N HIS A 215 6.86 9.75 -15.72
CA HIS A 215 7.71 10.15 -14.59
C HIS A 215 7.44 9.34 -13.32
N TYR A 216 6.48 8.40 -13.32
CA TYR A 216 6.28 7.49 -12.19
C TYR A 216 6.98 6.17 -12.44
N ASP A 217 7.83 5.78 -11.50
CA ASP A 217 8.47 4.47 -11.44
C ASP A 217 7.85 3.66 -10.29
N PRO A 218 6.94 2.71 -10.56
CA PRO A 218 6.22 2.01 -9.52
C PRO A 218 7.12 1.02 -8.76
N VAL A 219 6.93 0.95 -7.45
CA VAL A 219 7.65 0.03 -6.55
C VAL A 219 6.76 -1.16 -6.21
N PHE A 220 5.58 -0.90 -5.66
CA PHE A 220 4.56 -1.90 -5.40
C PHE A 220 3.16 -1.31 -5.60
N SER A 221 2.17 -2.18 -5.81
CA SER A 221 0.75 -1.83 -5.70
C SER A 221 0.03 -2.78 -4.76
N ILE A 222 -1.09 -2.35 -4.19
CA ILE A 222 -1.82 -3.09 -3.16
C ILE A 222 -3.33 -2.84 -3.25
N ASN A 223 -4.11 -3.86 -2.93
CA ASN A 223 -5.53 -3.75 -2.59
C ASN A 223 -5.82 -4.58 -1.33
N GLN A 224 -7.09 -4.80 -0.98
CA GLN A 224 -7.41 -5.54 0.26
C GLN A 224 -7.10 -7.05 0.18
N LYS A 225 -6.80 -7.60 -1.00
CA LYS A 225 -6.61 -9.06 -1.21
C LYS A 225 -5.18 -9.44 -1.59
N TYR A 226 -4.50 -8.59 -2.33
CA TYR A 226 -3.20 -8.89 -2.92
C TYR A 226 -2.33 -7.63 -2.95
N TRP A 227 -1.03 -7.86 -3.07
CA TRP A 227 -0.07 -6.85 -3.47
C TRP A 227 0.76 -7.35 -4.65
N TRP A 228 1.32 -6.41 -5.41
CA TRP A 228 2.14 -6.67 -6.57
C TRP A 228 3.47 -5.94 -6.44
N ARG A 229 4.58 -6.67 -6.55
CA ARG A 229 5.90 -6.05 -6.74
C ARG A 229 6.06 -5.68 -8.21
N HIS A 230 6.44 -4.44 -8.49
CA HIS A 230 6.73 -3.98 -9.84
C HIS A 230 8.22 -4.19 -10.16
N ILE A 231 8.52 -4.74 -11.33
CA ILE A 231 9.87 -5.08 -11.79
C ILE A 231 10.06 -4.51 -13.20
N ARG A 232 11.16 -3.80 -13.41
CA ARG A 232 11.61 -3.43 -14.76
C ARG A 232 12.54 -4.50 -15.33
#